data_AF-A0A954HHA8-F1
#
_entry.id   AF-A0A954HHA8-F1
#
_cell.length_a   1.000
_cell.length_b   1.000
_cell.length_c   1.000
_cell.angle_alpha   90.00
_cell.angle_beta   90.00
_cell.angle_gamma   90.00
#
_symmetry.space_group_name_H-M   'P 1'
#
loop_
_entity.id
_entity.type
_entity.pdbx_description
1 polymer ?
#
loop_
_entity_poly.entity_id
_entity_poly.type
_entity_poly.pdbx_seq_one_letter_code
_entity_poly.pdbx_strand_id
1 'polypeptide(L)'
;MSLRIHFAVGLLLTVFSATTQAESFLKNGDRVVLLGGTLIEREQVEGYWETQITLATPHNVTFRNLGWSGDTVWCESRGMFDPPAAGYARMLTQVGEINPTVVILGYGGSEAFHGPLGVESFKIQCKKMIAELRTPDRRFVLLTPQPMAVSQIPGRDRGPAEEMAARYNEYREAYVTALREIAAEEQALLIDLAEPIQKWTGRPLTDNGITLNALGYWVTGQAVTSALTGSSAADKVKEPELLSVSPLGENSQASNTEQIRSLIRHKNELVFHRWRPQNFTYLFGFRKHEQGNNSVEIPQFDPLVEKLELQIAALKK
;
A
#
# COMPACT_ATOMS: atom_id res chain seq x y z
N MET A 1 -55.47 22.39 -57.76
CA MET A 1 -54.09 22.45 -57.24
C MET A 1 -54.15 22.01 -55.78
N SER A 2 -53.82 20.75 -55.48
CA SER A 2 -54.00 20.16 -54.14
C SER A 2 -52.62 19.92 -53.53
N LEU A 3 -52.33 20.59 -52.43
CA LEU A 3 -51.02 20.62 -51.77
C LEU A 3 -50.98 19.54 -50.69
N ARG A 4 -50.14 18.51 -50.85
CA ARG A 4 -49.90 17.45 -49.86
C ARG A 4 -48.74 17.84 -48.95
N ILE A 5 -49.02 18.14 -47.69
CA ILE A 5 -48.02 18.39 -46.64
C ILE A 5 -47.64 17.04 -46.03
N HIS A 6 -46.37 16.65 -46.13
CA HIS A 6 -45.82 15.47 -45.48
C HIS A 6 -45.20 15.89 -44.14
N PHE A 7 -45.75 15.42 -43.02
CA PHE A 7 -45.12 15.53 -41.71
C PHE A 7 -44.09 14.41 -41.56
N ALA A 8 -42.80 14.77 -41.54
CA ALA A 8 -41.73 13.87 -41.14
C ALA A 8 -41.61 13.90 -39.61
N VAL A 9 -41.97 12.81 -38.95
CA VAL A 9 -41.73 12.60 -37.51
C VAL A 9 -40.30 12.10 -37.35
N GLY A 10 -39.39 12.99 -36.92
CA GLY A 10 -38.02 12.62 -36.56
C GLY A 10 -37.99 11.97 -35.18
N LEU A 11 -37.67 10.67 -35.12
CA LEU A 11 -37.40 9.95 -33.88
C LEU A 11 -36.01 10.35 -33.36
N LEU A 12 -35.97 11.19 -32.33
CA LEU A 12 -34.73 11.54 -31.63
C LEU A 12 -34.33 10.38 -30.71
N LEU A 13 -33.37 9.55 -31.15
CA LEU A 13 -32.73 8.53 -30.32
C LEU A 13 -31.69 9.19 -29.42
N THR A 14 -32.06 9.49 -28.17
CA THR A 14 -31.11 9.88 -27.13
C THR A 14 -30.33 8.66 -26.66
N VAL A 15 -29.11 8.51 -27.14
CA VAL A 15 -28.15 7.53 -26.60
C VAL A 15 -27.70 8.04 -25.23
N PHE A 16 -28.29 7.53 -24.16
CA PHE A 16 -27.72 7.67 -22.82
C PHE A 16 -26.47 6.80 -22.75
N SER A 17 -25.29 7.40 -22.87
CA SER A 17 -24.05 6.77 -22.40
C SER A 17 -24.13 6.67 -20.88
N ALA A 18 -24.64 5.55 -20.38
CA ALA A 18 -24.41 5.17 -19.00
C ALA A 18 -22.91 4.91 -18.86
N THR A 19 -22.19 5.83 -18.24
CA THR A 19 -20.86 5.56 -17.70
C THR A 19 -21.03 4.50 -16.62
N THR A 20 -20.92 3.22 -16.98
CA THR A 20 -20.75 2.13 -16.03
C THR A 20 -19.46 2.39 -15.28
N GLN A 21 -19.59 2.92 -14.06
CA GLN A 21 -18.49 3.00 -13.12
C GLN A 21 -17.94 1.59 -12.91
N ALA A 22 -16.63 1.43 -13.06
CA ALA A 22 -15.98 0.14 -12.82
C ALA A 22 -16.33 -0.34 -11.41
N GLU A 23 -16.71 -1.61 -11.29
CA GLU A 23 -17.09 -2.21 -10.01
C GLU A 23 -15.89 -2.14 -9.03
N SER A 24 -16.16 -1.71 -7.79
CA SER A 24 -15.13 -1.62 -6.75
C SER A 24 -14.52 -2.99 -6.47
N PHE A 25 -13.19 -3.08 -6.53
CA PHE A 25 -12.49 -4.30 -6.10
C PHE A 25 -12.73 -4.54 -4.61
N LEU A 26 -12.70 -3.48 -3.79
CA LEU A 26 -13.01 -3.60 -2.37
C LEU A 26 -14.51 -3.81 -2.16
N LYS A 27 -14.85 -4.65 -1.17
CA LYS A 27 -16.20 -5.01 -0.75
C LYS A 27 -16.45 -4.54 0.68
N ASN A 28 -17.72 -4.41 1.04
CA ASN A 28 -18.10 -4.06 2.40
C ASN A 28 -17.64 -5.15 3.40
N GLY A 29 -16.99 -4.72 4.48
CA GLY A 29 -16.44 -5.61 5.51
C GLY A 29 -15.05 -6.15 5.20
N ASP A 30 -14.39 -5.68 4.13
CA ASP A 30 -13.04 -6.12 3.80
C ASP A 30 -12.03 -5.78 4.91
N ARG A 31 -11.19 -6.78 5.21
CA ARG A 31 -10.02 -6.65 6.07
C ARG A 31 -8.79 -6.70 5.19
N VAL A 32 -8.18 -5.55 4.95
CA VAL A 32 -7.04 -5.37 4.06
C VAL A 32 -5.76 -5.43 4.87
N VAL A 33 -4.83 -6.30 4.48
CA VAL A 33 -3.45 -6.28 4.97
C VAL A 33 -2.54 -5.76 3.88
N LEU A 34 -1.71 -4.77 4.21
CA LEU A 34 -0.56 -4.40 3.39
C LEU A 34 0.65 -5.15 3.91
N LEU A 35 1.30 -5.94 3.06
CA LEU A 35 2.46 -6.76 3.38
C LEU A 35 3.59 -6.47 2.39
N GLY A 36 4.78 -6.17 2.90
CA GLY A 36 5.90 -5.82 2.03
C GLY A 36 7.12 -5.26 2.77
N GLY A 37 8.05 -4.73 1.97
CA GLY A 37 9.26 -4.07 2.43
C GLY A 37 9.04 -2.62 2.93
N THR A 38 10.08 -1.80 2.77
CA THR A 38 10.10 -0.39 3.22
C THR A 38 8.99 0.48 2.61
N LEU A 39 8.57 0.23 1.36
CA LEU A 39 7.43 0.94 0.74
C LEU A 39 6.14 0.75 1.57
N ILE A 40 5.87 -0.49 1.98
CA ILE A 40 4.70 -0.76 2.79
C ILE A 40 4.89 -0.22 4.20
N GLU A 41 6.04 -0.46 4.84
CA GLU A 41 6.26 0.00 6.22
C GLU A 41 6.06 1.51 6.35
N ARG A 42 6.55 2.31 5.40
CA ARG A 42 6.46 3.77 5.44
C ARG A 42 5.07 4.33 5.14
N GLU A 43 4.20 3.59 4.45
CA GLU A 43 2.80 4.01 4.30
C GLU A 43 2.11 4.16 5.66
N GLN A 44 2.56 3.46 6.71
CA GLN A 44 2.05 3.68 8.07
C GLN A 44 2.35 5.11 8.59
N VAL A 45 3.49 5.67 8.18
CA VAL A 45 3.97 7.00 8.60
C VAL A 45 3.36 8.09 7.74
N GLU A 46 3.17 7.83 6.45
CA GLU A 46 2.68 8.82 5.48
C GLU A 46 1.14 8.81 5.39
N GLY A 47 0.52 7.63 5.39
CA GLY A 47 -0.91 7.39 5.53
C GLY A 47 -1.76 7.83 4.34
N TYR A 48 -1.18 8.11 3.18
CA TYR A 48 -1.90 8.67 2.04
C TYR A 48 -2.74 7.66 1.28
N TRP A 49 -2.26 6.43 1.09
CA TRP A 49 -3.01 5.39 0.39
C TRP A 49 -4.27 5.05 1.18
N GLU A 50 -4.14 4.76 2.47
CA GLU A 50 -5.29 4.42 3.30
C GLU A 50 -6.30 5.58 3.39
N THR A 51 -5.82 6.81 3.51
CA THR A 51 -6.69 8.00 3.53
C THR A 51 -7.47 8.16 2.24
N GLN A 52 -6.78 8.08 1.08
CA GLN A 52 -7.42 8.22 -0.22
C GLN A 52 -8.44 7.10 -0.47
N ILE A 53 -8.09 5.85 -0.15
CA ILE A 53 -9.02 4.71 -0.28
C ILE A 53 -10.23 4.91 0.63
N THR A 54 -10.02 5.28 1.89
CA THR A 54 -11.09 5.50 2.89
C THR A 54 -12.10 6.55 2.44
N LEU A 55 -11.63 7.62 1.80
CA LEU A 55 -12.46 8.73 1.29
C LEU A 55 -13.11 8.43 -0.07
N ALA A 56 -12.56 7.52 -0.87
CA ALA A 56 -13.12 7.10 -2.15
C ALA A 56 -14.15 5.98 -2.02
N THR A 57 -13.90 5.00 -1.14
CA THR A 57 -14.74 3.80 -1.05
C THR A 57 -16.06 4.08 -0.31
N PRO A 58 -17.22 3.62 -0.79
CA PRO A 58 -18.47 3.67 -0.02
C PRO A 58 -18.51 2.58 1.07
N HIS A 59 -17.59 1.63 1.03
CA HIS A 59 -17.58 0.45 1.89
C HIS A 59 -16.96 0.72 3.26
N ASN A 60 -17.34 -0.10 4.25
CA ASN A 60 -16.61 -0.20 5.51
C ASN A 60 -15.45 -1.17 5.35
N VAL A 61 -14.22 -0.67 5.32
CA VAL A 61 -12.99 -1.44 5.08
C VAL A 61 -11.98 -1.07 6.17
N THR A 62 -11.30 -2.07 6.72
CA THR A 62 -10.24 -1.86 7.72
C THR A 62 -8.88 -2.24 7.14
N PHE A 63 -7.83 -1.53 7.55
CA PHE A 63 -6.47 -1.73 7.06
C PHE A 63 -5.52 -2.10 8.20
N ARG A 64 -4.59 -3.01 7.94
CA ARG A 64 -3.47 -3.34 8.82
C ARG A 64 -2.18 -3.34 8.02
N ASN A 65 -1.21 -2.55 8.47
CA ASN A 65 0.10 -2.47 7.84
C ASN A 65 1.07 -3.44 8.54
N LEU A 66 1.53 -4.45 7.80
CA LEU A 66 2.54 -5.42 8.22
C LEU A 66 3.87 -5.23 7.44
N GLY A 67 4.15 -4.00 7.01
CA GLY A 67 5.41 -3.67 6.35
C GLY A 67 6.61 -3.83 7.27
N TRP A 68 7.72 -4.30 6.72
CA TRP A 68 8.99 -4.42 7.44
C TRP A 68 10.12 -3.86 6.56
N SER A 69 10.85 -2.86 7.04
CA SER A 69 11.92 -2.24 6.27
C SER A 69 13.06 -3.22 6.00
N GLY A 70 13.49 -3.29 4.74
CA GLY A 70 14.47 -4.28 4.27
C GLY A 70 13.92 -5.71 4.13
N ASP A 71 12.61 -5.90 4.17
CA ASP A 71 11.99 -7.20 3.92
C ASP A 71 12.02 -7.56 2.42
N THR A 72 12.16 -8.85 2.15
CA THR A 72 11.99 -9.47 0.83
C THR A 72 10.85 -10.48 0.89
N VAL A 73 10.47 -11.06 -0.24
CA VAL A 73 9.45 -12.12 -0.32
C VAL A 73 9.80 -13.40 0.48
N TRP A 74 11.04 -13.52 0.97
CA TRP A 74 11.47 -14.57 1.90
C TRP A 74 11.25 -14.24 3.38
N CYS A 75 10.94 -12.99 3.70
CA CYS A 75 10.65 -12.52 5.05
C CYS A 75 11.78 -12.72 6.08
N GLU A 76 13.03 -12.80 5.64
CA GLU A 76 14.19 -13.16 6.47
C GLU A 76 14.42 -12.13 7.59
N SER A 77 14.22 -10.85 7.28
CA SER A 77 14.37 -9.72 8.21
C SER A 77 13.44 -9.82 9.44
N ARG A 78 12.34 -10.58 9.32
CA ARG A 78 11.37 -10.83 10.40
C ARG A 78 11.83 -11.90 11.39
N GLY A 79 12.92 -12.62 11.10
CA GLY A 79 13.56 -13.54 12.03
C GLY A 79 14.14 -12.83 13.24
N MET A 80 14.56 -11.56 13.08
CA MET A 80 15.23 -10.75 14.11
C MET A 80 16.49 -11.44 14.68
N PHE A 81 16.31 -12.23 15.74
CA PHE A 81 17.37 -12.98 16.42
C PHE A 81 17.23 -14.51 16.22
N ASP A 82 16.16 -14.95 15.57
CA ASP A 82 15.92 -16.33 15.17
C ASP A 82 16.49 -16.59 13.75
N PRO A 83 16.66 -17.86 13.33
CA PRO A 83 17.05 -18.18 11.96
C PRO A 83 16.08 -17.61 10.91
N PRO A 84 16.52 -17.34 9.67
CA PRO A 84 15.69 -16.72 8.63
C PRO A 84 14.33 -17.39 8.41
N ALA A 85 14.26 -18.73 8.47
CA ALA A 85 13.02 -19.51 8.32
C ALA A 85 11.95 -19.15 9.38
N ALA A 86 12.35 -18.73 10.57
CA ALA A 86 11.42 -18.30 11.61
C ALA A 86 10.74 -16.97 11.24
N GLY A 87 11.40 -16.11 10.46
CA GLY A 87 10.82 -14.85 9.99
C GLY A 87 9.61 -15.06 9.07
N TYR A 88 9.72 -16.00 8.13
CA TYR A 88 8.63 -16.35 7.24
C TYR A 88 7.46 -17.01 7.98
N ALA A 89 7.72 -17.94 8.90
CA ALA A 89 6.68 -18.54 9.74
C ALA A 89 5.97 -17.50 10.62
N ARG A 90 6.71 -16.52 11.13
CA ARG A 90 6.16 -15.39 11.90
C ARG A 90 5.25 -14.53 11.04
N MET A 91 5.62 -14.24 9.80
CA MET A 91 4.76 -13.52 8.86
C MET A 91 3.43 -14.26 8.64
N LEU A 92 3.46 -15.57 8.38
CA LEU A 92 2.25 -16.37 8.21
C LEU A 92 1.34 -16.29 9.44
N THR A 93 1.93 -16.36 10.64
CA THR A 93 1.21 -16.24 11.92
C THR A 93 0.55 -14.87 12.05
N GLN A 94 1.30 -13.79 11.81
CA GLN A 94 0.80 -12.40 11.91
C GLN A 94 -0.33 -12.13 10.91
N VAL A 95 -0.21 -12.60 9.67
CA VAL A 95 -1.28 -12.47 8.68
C VAL A 95 -2.49 -13.33 9.10
N GLY A 96 -2.25 -14.53 9.64
CA GLY A 96 -3.29 -15.42 10.15
C GLY A 96 -4.12 -14.80 11.29
N GLU A 97 -3.47 -14.15 12.25
CA GLU A 97 -4.14 -13.48 13.39
C GLU A 97 -5.07 -12.35 12.94
N ILE A 98 -4.71 -11.61 11.90
CA ILE A 98 -5.55 -10.54 11.32
C ILE A 98 -6.70 -11.12 10.49
N ASN A 99 -6.51 -12.32 9.96
CA ASN A 99 -7.46 -13.01 9.09
C ASN A 99 -7.99 -12.12 7.94
N PRO A 100 -7.12 -11.55 7.07
CA PRO A 100 -7.56 -10.64 6.01
C PRO A 100 -8.39 -11.32 4.92
N THR A 101 -9.26 -10.54 4.29
CA THR A 101 -9.97 -10.89 3.04
C THR A 101 -9.25 -10.35 1.80
N VAL A 102 -8.38 -9.34 1.96
CA VAL A 102 -7.55 -8.79 0.90
C VAL A 102 -6.11 -8.65 1.39
N VAL A 103 -5.14 -9.13 0.62
CA VAL A 103 -3.71 -8.93 0.90
C VAL A 103 -3.07 -8.17 -0.26
N ILE A 104 -2.53 -6.99 0.03
CA ILE A 104 -1.75 -6.17 -0.90
C ILE A 104 -0.26 -6.48 -0.67
N LEU A 105 0.40 -7.00 -1.69
CA LEU A 105 1.80 -7.40 -1.68
C LEU A 105 2.68 -6.35 -2.36
N GLY A 106 3.62 -5.78 -1.61
CA GLY A 106 4.61 -4.81 -2.07
C GLY A 106 6.04 -5.37 -1.99
N TYR A 107 6.37 -6.30 -2.89
CA TYR A 107 7.68 -6.95 -3.02
C TYR A 107 8.21 -6.83 -4.47
N GLY A 108 9.49 -7.14 -4.68
CA GLY A 108 10.17 -7.11 -5.99
C GLY A 108 11.19 -5.98 -6.12
N GLY A 109 11.07 -4.92 -5.31
CA GLY A 109 12.00 -3.78 -5.35
C GLY A 109 13.38 -4.13 -4.78
N SER A 110 13.43 -4.72 -3.59
CA SER A 110 14.70 -5.17 -3.02
C SER A 110 15.29 -6.34 -3.81
N GLU A 111 14.44 -7.21 -4.34
CA GLU A 111 14.84 -8.37 -5.13
C GLU A 111 15.46 -7.97 -6.47
N ALA A 112 14.98 -6.89 -7.10
CA ALA A 112 15.51 -6.38 -8.38
C ALA A 112 17.01 -6.06 -8.37
N PHE A 113 17.61 -5.78 -7.21
CA PHE A 113 19.07 -5.61 -7.09
C PHE A 113 19.88 -6.88 -7.43
N HIS A 114 19.26 -8.06 -7.40
CA HIS A 114 19.89 -9.32 -7.83
C HIS A 114 19.87 -9.52 -9.35
N GLY A 115 19.26 -8.59 -10.09
CA GLY A 115 19.17 -8.66 -11.54
C GLY A 115 18.31 -9.81 -12.07
N PRO A 116 18.35 -10.05 -13.40
CA PRO A 116 17.48 -11.01 -14.08
C PRO A 116 17.64 -12.46 -13.59
N LEU A 117 18.82 -12.82 -13.06
CA LEU A 117 19.07 -14.17 -12.53
C LEU A 117 18.24 -14.49 -11.28
N GLY A 118 17.79 -13.48 -10.53
CA GLY A 118 16.93 -13.66 -9.35
C GLY A 118 15.43 -13.75 -9.65
N VAL A 119 15.01 -13.57 -10.91
CA VAL A 119 13.59 -13.47 -11.27
C VAL A 119 12.84 -14.78 -11.03
N GLU A 120 13.45 -15.92 -11.39
CA GLU A 120 12.77 -17.21 -11.26
C GLU A 120 12.60 -17.62 -9.79
N SER A 121 13.63 -17.42 -8.95
CA SER A 121 13.52 -17.70 -7.51
C SER A 121 12.50 -16.77 -6.84
N PHE A 122 12.44 -15.49 -7.27
CA PHE A 122 11.40 -14.56 -6.83
C PHE A 122 10.00 -15.04 -7.20
N LYS A 123 9.78 -15.46 -8.46
CA LYS A 123 8.47 -15.99 -8.92
C LYS A 123 8.02 -17.17 -8.06
N ILE A 124 8.92 -18.14 -7.87
CA ILE A 124 8.65 -19.34 -7.06
C ILE A 124 8.25 -18.95 -5.64
N GLN A 125 9.03 -18.09 -4.99
CA GLN A 125 8.79 -17.69 -3.60
C GLN A 125 7.52 -16.83 -3.45
N CYS A 126 7.24 -15.93 -4.40
CA CYS A 126 6.04 -15.10 -4.38
C CYS A 126 4.77 -15.96 -4.55
N LYS A 127 4.77 -16.89 -5.50
CA LYS A 127 3.67 -17.85 -5.68
C LYS A 127 3.48 -18.75 -4.46
N LYS A 128 4.57 -19.21 -3.84
CA LYS A 128 4.51 -19.95 -2.58
C LYS A 128 3.83 -19.12 -1.48
N MET A 129 4.22 -17.86 -1.30
CA MET A 129 3.59 -16.96 -0.32
C MET A 129 2.10 -16.78 -0.58
N ILE A 130 1.70 -16.54 -1.84
CA ILE A 130 0.28 -16.42 -2.20
C ILE A 130 -0.46 -17.72 -1.88
N ALA A 131 0.09 -18.88 -2.23
CA ALA A 131 -0.53 -20.18 -1.98
C ALA A 131 -0.72 -20.45 -0.48
N GLU A 132 0.30 -20.19 0.35
CA GLU A 132 0.24 -20.42 1.80
C GLU A 132 -0.64 -19.41 2.54
N LEU A 133 -0.78 -18.20 2.00
CA LEU A 133 -1.73 -17.22 2.50
C LEU A 133 -3.14 -17.44 1.96
N ARG A 134 -3.38 -18.30 0.97
CA ARG A 134 -4.69 -18.38 0.30
C ARG A 134 -5.75 -18.98 1.22
N THR A 135 -6.94 -18.40 1.17
CA THR A 135 -8.20 -18.98 1.66
C THR A 135 -9.24 -18.85 0.54
N PRO A 136 -10.40 -19.55 0.59
CA PRO A 136 -11.39 -19.49 -0.49
C PRO A 136 -11.84 -18.07 -0.86
N ASP A 137 -11.95 -17.17 0.14
CA ASP A 137 -12.46 -15.81 -0.05
C ASP A 137 -11.36 -14.74 -0.11
N ARG A 138 -10.09 -15.11 0.10
CA ARG A 138 -8.99 -14.16 0.15
C ARG A 138 -8.53 -13.78 -1.25
N ARG A 139 -8.49 -12.48 -1.50
CA ARG A 139 -8.06 -11.87 -2.77
C ARG A 139 -6.71 -11.21 -2.61
N PHE A 140 -5.95 -11.18 -3.70
CA PHE A 140 -4.59 -10.65 -3.70
C PHE A 140 -4.47 -9.46 -4.64
N VAL A 141 -3.64 -8.51 -4.24
CA VAL A 141 -3.24 -7.36 -5.04
C VAL A 141 -1.71 -7.33 -5.05
N LEU A 142 -1.10 -7.19 -6.21
CA LEU A 142 0.34 -7.07 -6.37
C LEU A 142 0.68 -5.64 -6.79
N LEU A 143 1.61 -5.01 -6.10
CA LEU A 143 2.15 -3.70 -6.47
C LEU A 143 3.45 -3.89 -7.24
N THR A 144 3.61 -3.22 -8.38
CA THR A 144 4.91 -3.19 -9.05
C THR A 144 5.92 -2.39 -8.22
N PRO A 145 7.20 -2.77 -8.20
CA PRO A 145 8.24 -1.94 -7.58
C PRO A 145 8.30 -0.57 -8.26
N GLN A 146 8.67 0.50 -7.56
CA GLN A 146 8.86 1.83 -8.14
C GLN A 146 10.22 1.96 -8.85
N PRO A 147 10.34 2.82 -9.88
CA PRO A 147 11.63 3.15 -10.47
C PRO A 147 12.50 3.98 -9.51
N MET A 148 13.82 3.88 -9.65
CA MET A 148 14.76 4.76 -8.98
C MET A 148 14.85 6.10 -9.69
N ALA A 149 14.60 7.19 -8.95
CA ALA A 149 14.70 8.55 -9.43
C ALA A 149 16.14 9.06 -9.31
N VAL A 150 16.91 8.83 -10.37
CA VAL A 150 18.32 9.24 -10.54
C VAL A 150 18.58 10.68 -10.07
N SER A 151 17.74 11.63 -10.50
CA SER A 151 17.88 13.06 -10.22
C SER A 151 17.70 13.43 -8.75
N GLN A 152 17.22 12.50 -7.92
CA GLN A 152 16.90 12.67 -6.51
C GLN A 152 17.84 11.89 -5.59
N ILE A 153 18.87 11.24 -6.14
CA ILE A 153 19.91 10.57 -5.34
C ILE A 153 20.85 11.64 -4.75
N PRO A 154 21.06 11.69 -3.41
CA PRO A 154 21.95 12.67 -2.80
C PRO A 154 23.42 12.43 -3.20
N GLY A 155 24.13 13.50 -3.54
CA GLY A 155 25.56 13.42 -3.87
C GLY A 155 26.01 14.51 -4.84
N ARG A 156 27.30 14.88 -4.79
CA ARG A 156 27.92 15.80 -5.77
C ARG A 156 28.44 15.06 -7.00
N ASP A 157 28.95 13.84 -6.81
CA ASP A 157 29.33 12.94 -7.91
C ASP A 157 28.16 12.03 -8.25
N ARG A 158 27.54 12.28 -9.41
CA ARG A 158 26.32 11.60 -9.84
C ARG A 158 26.60 10.39 -10.73
N GLY A 159 27.79 10.24 -11.31
CA GLY A 159 28.09 9.18 -12.28
C GLY A 159 27.78 7.77 -11.74
N PRO A 160 28.37 7.35 -10.61
CA PRO A 160 28.09 6.03 -10.03
C PRO A 160 26.63 5.83 -9.60
N ALA A 161 25.97 6.89 -9.14
CA ALA A 161 24.57 6.85 -8.74
C ALA A 161 23.62 6.72 -9.94
N GLU A 162 23.93 7.42 -11.04
CA GLU A 162 23.24 7.36 -12.33
C GLU A 162 23.33 5.94 -12.92
N GLU A 163 24.54 5.36 -12.95
CA GLU A 163 24.76 3.99 -13.43
C GLU A 163 24.01 2.95 -12.58
N MET A 164 24.07 3.08 -11.25
CA MET A 164 23.36 2.18 -10.33
C MET A 164 21.85 2.23 -10.57
N ALA A 165 21.27 3.43 -10.65
CA ALA A 165 19.85 3.61 -10.84
C ALA A 165 19.38 3.17 -12.23
N ALA A 166 20.17 3.43 -13.28
CA ALA A 166 19.90 2.94 -14.62
C ALA A 166 19.87 1.40 -14.65
N ARG A 167 20.87 0.75 -14.04
CA ARG A 167 20.95 -0.71 -13.94
C ARG A 167 19.79 -1.29 -13.13
N TYR A 168 19.46 -0.68 -11.98
CA TYR A 168 18.29 -1.10 -11.21
C TYR A 168 17.00 -0.99 -12.04
N ASN A 169 16.79 0.13 -12.73
CA ASN A 169 15.59 0.36 -13.53
C ASN A 169 15.48 -0.65 -14.69
N GLU A 170 16.60 -1.03 -15.31
CA GLU A 170 16.64 -2.11 -16.29
C GLU A 170 16.23 -3.45 -15.67
N TYR A 171 16.83 -3.83 -14.54
CA TYR A 171 16.55 -5.09 -13.85
C TYR A 171 15.11 -5.17 -13.34
N ARG A 172 14.60 -4.06 -12.82
CA ARG A 172 13.24 -3.90 -12.32
C ARG A 172 12.19 -4.36 -13.34
N GLU A 173 12.38 -4.07 -14.63
CA GLU A 173 11.40 -4.45 -15.66
C GLU A 173 11.17 -5.98 -15.75
N ALA A 174 12.20 -6.78 -15.47
CA ALA A 174 12.06 -8.23 -15.40
C ALA A 174 11.17 -8.67 -14.23
N TYR A 175 11.28 -8.00 -13.08
CA TYR A 175 10.43 -8.27 -11.90
C TYR A 175 9.01 -7.75 -12.09
N VAL A 176 8.81 -6.61 -12.77
CA VAL A 176 7.48 -6.13 -13.18
C VAL A 176 6.80 -7.13 -14.10
N THR A 177 7.55 -7.69 -15.06
CA THR A 177 7.05 -8.73 -15.97
C THR A 177 6.66 -9.99 -15.20
N ALA A 178 7.53 -10.45 -14.30
CA ALA A 178 7.22 -11.58 -13.41
C ALA A 178 5.97 -11.34 -12.55
N LEU A 179 5.81 -10.17 -11.94
CA LEU A 179 4.62 -9.83 -11.16
C LEU A 179 3.35 -9.83 -12.02
N ARG A 180 3.44 -9.42 -13.30
CA ARG A 180 2.32 -9.48 -14.23
C ARG A 180 1.91 -10.92 -14.55
N GLU A 181 2.89 -11.80 -14.76
CA GLU A 181 2.65 -13.23 -14.97
C GLU A 181 2.01 -13.86 -13.72
N ILE A 182 2.58 -13.60 -12.54
CA ILE A 182 2.04 -14.10 -11.26
C ILE A 182 0.62 -13.59 -11.05
N ALA A 183 0.35 -12.30 -11.31
CA ALA A 183 -1.00 -11.76 -11.16
C ALA A 183 -2.02 -12.46 -12.06
N ALA A 184 -1.65 -12.75 -13.31
CA ALA A 184 -2.51 -13.47 -14.24
C ALA A 184 -2.76 -14.93 -13.78
N GLU A 185 -1.70 -15.63 -13.38
CA GLU A 185 -1.78 -17.03 -12.91
C GLU A 185 -2.57 -17.18 -11.61
N GLU A 186 -2.37 -16.25 -10.67
CA GLU A 186 -2.94 -16.29 -9.32
C GLU A 186 -4.29 -15.56 -9.22
N GLN A 187 -4.77 -15.01 -10.34
CA GLN A 187 -5.98 -14.18 -10.44
C GLN A 187 -5.95 -12.98 -9.47
N ALA A 188 -4.77 -12.38 -9.29
CA ALA A 188 -4.57 -11.21 -8.46
C ALA A 188 -4.72 -9.92 -9.28
N LEU A 189 -5.12 -8.84 -8.62
CA LEU A 189 -5.08 -7.51 -9.22
C LEU A 189 -3.64 -7.02 -9.27
N LEU A 190 -3.14 -6.54 -10.41
CA LEU A 190 -1.85 -5.87 -10.52
C LEU A 190 -2.06 -4.36 -10.55
N ILE A 191 -1.35 -3.60 -9.71
CA ILE A 191 -1.33 -2.14 -9.73
C ILE A 191 0.08 -1.66 -10.09
N ASP A 192 0.19 -0.89 -11.17
CA ASP A 192 1.47 -0.32 -11.58
C ASP A 192 1.75 1.01 -10.86
N LEU A 193 2.81 1.05 -10.05
CA LEU A 193 3.26 2.26 -9.37
C LEU A 193 4.21 3.12 -10.21
N ALA A 194 4.79 2.59 -11.30
CA ALA A 194 5.69 3.39 -12.15
C ALA A 194 4.95 4.45 -12.95
N GLU A 195 3.80 4.11 -13.52
CA GLU A 195 3.04 5.02 -14.38
C GLU A 195 2.76 6.39 -13.72
N PRO A 196 2.18 6.48 -12.49
CA PRO A 196 1.93 7.78 -11.86
C PRO A 196 3.24 8.53 -11.53
N ILE A 197 4.33 7.83 -11.22
CA ILE A 197 5.64 8.43 -10.96
C ILE A 197 6.24 9.02 -12.25
N GLN A 198 6.17 8.30 -13.37
CA GLN A 198 6.74 8.73 -14.65
C GLN A 198 5.97 9.90 -15.27
N LYS A 199 4.65 9.93 -15.07
CA LYS A 199 3.79 11.04 -15.54
C LYS A 199 3.95 12.31 -14.70
N TRP A 200 4.51 12.20 -13.49
CA TRP A 200 4.67 13.33 -12.60
C TRP A 200 5.83 14.24 -13.03
N THR A 201 5.53 15.51 -13.26
CA THR A 201 6.52 16.54 -13.65
C THR A 201 6.74 17.59 -12.56
N GLY A 202 6.18 17.40 -11.37
CA GLY A 202 6.24 18.34 -10.26
C GLY A 202 7.48 18.16 -9.37
N ARG A 203 7.30 18.41 -8.07
CA ARG A 203 8.37 18.28 -7.06
C ARG A 203 8.88 16.83 -6.94
N PRO A 204 10.11 16.63 -6.42
CA PRO A 204 10.64 15.30 -6.10
C PRO A 204 9.67 14.43 -5.30
N LEU A 205 9.49 13.17 -5.74
CA LEU A 205 8.61 12.19 -5.11
C LEU A 205 9.31 11.29 -4.09
N THR A 206 10.64 11.37 -4.01
CA THR A 206 11.46 10.53 -3.14
C THR A 206 12.41 11.38 -2.29
N ASP A 207 12.75 10.88 -1.11
CA ASP A 207 13.74 11.51 -0.23
C ASP A 207 15.18 11.29 -0.74
N ASN A 208 15.43 10.18 -1.43
CA ASN A 208 16.77 9.70 -1.76
C ASN A 208 16.88 8.96 -3.10
N GLY A 209 15.92 9.14 -4.00
CA GLY A 209 15.85 8.42 -5.27
C GLY A 209 15.20 7.04 -5.20
N ILE A 210 14.92 6.50 -4.00
CA ILE A 210 14.32 5.16 -3.80
C ILE A 210 13.05 5.24 -2.96
N THR A 211 13.14 5.95 -1.85
CA THR A 211 12.14 5.97 -0.79
C THR A 211 11.14 7.09 -1.07
N LEU A 212 9.87 6.74 -1.29
CA LEU A 212 8.82 7.73 -1.49
C LEU A 212 8.72 8.65 -0.25
N ASN A 213 8.58 9.95 -0.51
CA ASN A 213 8.21 10.94 0.48
C ASN A 213 6.68 11.10 0.53
N ALA A 214 6.16 11.98 1.39
CA ALA A 214 4.73 12.30 1.49
C ALA A 214 4.06 12.54 0.11
N LEU A 215 4.72 13.29 -0.77
CA LEU A 215 4.21 13.56 -2.12
C LEU A 215 4.21 12.31 -3.00
N GLY A 216 5.25 11.46 -2.90
CA GLY A 216 5.31 10.17 -3.58
C GLY A 216 4.17 9.24 -3.18
N TYR A 217 3.84 9.14 -1.89
CA TYR A 217 2.68 8.37 -1.43
C TYR A 217 1.35 9.01 -1.86
N TRP A 218 1.26 10.34 -1.86
CA TRP A 218 0.08 11.02 -2.38
C TRP A 218 -0.16 10.73 -3.87
N VAL A 219 0.88 10.83 -4.71
CA VAL A 219 0.81 10.56 -6.15
C VAL A 219 0.47 9.10 -6.44
N THR A 220 1.20 8.16 -5.83
CA THR A 220 0.94 6.72 -6.04
C THR A 220 -0.39 6.27 -5.44
N GLY A 221 -0.83 6.91 -4.36
CA GLY A 221 -2.13 6.66 -3.72
C GLY A 221 -3.31 6.88 -4.65
N GLN A 222 -3.20 7.76 -5.65
CA GLN A 222 -4.27 7.99 -6.62
C GLN A 222 -4.47 6.77 -7.53
N ALA A 223 -3.37 6.17 -8.00
CA ALA A 223 -3.42 4.96 -8.82
C ALA A 223 -3.92 3.76 -8.01
N VAL A 224 -3.43 3.60 -6.78
CA VAL A 224 -3.88 2.53 -5.85
C VAL A 224 -5.38 2.67 -5.56
N THR A 225 -5.84 3.88 -5.24
CA THR A 225 -7.25 4.16 -4.92
C THR A 225 -8.16 3.90 -6.12
N SER A 226 -7.75 4.38 -7.30
CA SER A 226 -8.52 4.19 -8.54
C SER A 226 -8.67 2.71 -8.86
N ALA A 227 -7.61 1.93 -8.75
CA ALA A 227 -7.62 0.50 -9.00
C ALA A 227 -8.49 -0.28 -7.99
N LEU A 228 -8.49 0.12 -6.72
CA LEU A 228 -9.20 -0.60 -5.66
C LEU A 228 -10.67 -0.22 -5.51
N THR A 229 -11.06 1.00 -5.91
CA THR A 229 -12.39 1.54 -5.65
C THR A 229 -13.19 1.90 -6.90
N GLY A 230 -12.56 1.89 -8.08
CA GLY A 230 -13.18 2.39 -9.32
C GLY A 230 -13.48 3.91 -9.29
N SER A 231 -12.91 4.63 -8.31
CA SER A 231 -13.15 6.05 -8.05
C SER A 231 -11.85 6.78 -7.72
N SER A 232 -11.81 8.09 -7.97
CA SER A 232 -10.69 8.95 -7.55
C SER A 232 -11.01 9.64 -6.21
N ALA A 233 -9.97 9.84 -5.40
CA ALA A 233 -10.00 10.72 -4.22
C ALA A 233 -9.19 12.01 -4.42
N ALA A 234 -8.68 12.28 -5.63
CA ALA A 234 -7.75 13.38 -5.88
C ALA A 234 -8.34 14.76 -5.49
N ASP A 235 -9.64 14.96 -5.68
CA ASP A 235 -10.30 16.22 -5.32
C ASP A 235 -10.51 16.37 -3.79
N LYS A 236 -10.49 15.26 -3.05
CA LYS A 236 -10.74 15.22 -1.60
C LYS A 236 -9.45 15.29 -0.79
N VAL A 237 -8.32 14.85 -1.37
CA VAL A 237 -7.01 14.81 -0.71
C VAL A 237 -6.06 15.74 -1.42
N LYS A 238 -5.77 16.88 -0.79
CA LYS A 238 -4.86 17.88 -1.33
C LYS A 238 -3.43 17.35 -1.38
N GLU A 239 -2.66 17.84 -2.36
CA GLU A 239 -1.23 17.63 -2.46
C GLU A 239 -0.53 18.11 -1.17
N PRO A 240 0.41 17.35 -0.58
CA PRO A 240 1.14 17.76 0.63
C PRO A 240 2.00 19.00 0.40
N GLU A 241 1.87 20.03 1.23
CA GLU A 241 2.76 21.20 1.18
C GLU A 241 4.18 20.86 1.68
N LEU A 242 5.20 21.55 1.13
CA LEU A 242 6.64 21.36 1.43
C LEU A 242 7.01 21.41 2.93
N LEU A 243 6.18 22.06 3.76
CA LEU A 243 6.46 22.34 5.17
C LEU A 243 5.29 21.99 6.11
N SER A 244 4.50 20.97 5.78
CA SER A 244 3.43 20.50 6.69
C SER A 244 3.96 19.61 7.81
N VAL A 245 4.94 20.11 8.58
CA VAL A 245 5.35 19.51 9.85
C VAL A 245 4.48 20.12 10.96
N SER A 246 3.47 19.37 11.38
CA SER A 246 3.07 19.38 12.79
C SER A 246 2.92 17.94 13.21
N PRO A 247 3.85 17.42 14.03
CA PRO A 247 3.86 16.01 14.39
C PRO A 247 2.62 15.58 15.18
N LEU A 248 2.08 16.41 16.07
CA LEU A 248 0.98 16.04 16.97
C LEU A 248 0.22 17.28 17.46
N GLY A 249 -0.13 18.20 16.55
CA GLY A 249 -0.91 19.38 16.89
C GLY A 249 -2.38 19.18 16.52
N GLU A 250 -3.30 19.28 17.48
CA GLU A 250 -4.70 19.61 17.20
C GLU A 250 -4.74 21.00 16.54
N ASN A 251 -4.48 21.03 15.24
CA ASN A 251 -4.73 22.23 14.48
C ASN A 251 -6.24 22.26 14.28
N SER A 252 -6.95 23.05 15.09
CA SER A 252 -8.41 23.21 15.07
C SER A 252 -8.95 23.75 13.73
N GLN A 253 -8.07 24.02 12.76
CA GLN A 253 -8.36 24.42 11.38
C GLN A 253 -7.98 23.35 10.33
N ALA A 254 -7.53 22.16 10.73
CA ALA A 254 -7.21 21.08 9.80
C ALA A 254 -8.49 20.62 9.08
N SER A 255 -8.44 20.53 7.74
CA SER A 255 -9.54 19.96 6.95
C SER A 255 -9.92 18.57 7.44
N ASN A 256 -11.19 18.16 7.28
CA ASN A 256 -11.65 16.81 7.66
C ASN A 256 -10.73 15.70 7.12
N THR A 257 -10.22 15.85 5.90
CA THR A 257 -9.26 14.93 5.28
C THR A 257 -7.97 14.77 6.09
N GLU A 258 -7.38 15.87 6.57
CA GLU A 258 -6.12 15.82 7.32
C GLU A 258 -6.35 15.28 8.74
N GLN A 259 -7.51 15.55 9.34
CA GLN A 259 -7.91 14.91 10.60
C GLN A 259 -8.03 13.39 10.44
N ILE A 260 -8.68 12.93 9.37
CA ILE A 260 -8.76 11.50 9.03
C ILE A 260 -7.36 10.90 8.84
N ARG A 261 -6.48 11.56 8.08
CA ARG A 261 -5.10 11.08 7.86
C ARG A 261 -4.32 10.98 9.18
N SER A 262 -4.44 11.98 10.04
CA SER A 262 -3.79 11.99 11.36
C SER A 262 -4.26 10.83 12.23
N LEU A 263 -5.57 10.57 12.29
CA LEU A 263 -6.13 9.42 12.99
C LEU A 263 -5.67 8.09 12.41
N ILE A 264 -5.59 7.99 11.07
CA ILE A 264 -5.06 6.80 10.38
C ILE A 264 -3.60 6.55 10.76
N ARG A 265 -2.75 7.59 10.76
CA ARG A 265 -1.34 7.48 11.16
C ARG A 265 -1.19 7.02 12.61
N HIS A 266 -1.94 7.63 13.53
CA HIS A 266 -1.94 7.23 14.93
C HIS A 266 -2.43 5.78 15.10
N LYS A 267 -3.51 5.40 14.42
CA LYS A 267 -3.99 4.02 14.42
C LYS A 267 -2.90 3.05 13.93
N ASN A 268 -2.23 3.39 12.84
CA ASN A 268 -1.20 2.56 12.24
C ASN A 268 0.04 2.43 13.15
N GLU A 269 0.42 3.48 13.88
CA GLU A 269 1.44 3.43 14.92
C GLU A 269 1.07 2.44 16.04
N LEU A 270 -0.18 2.48 16.53
CA LEU A 270 -0.64 1.52 17.55
C LEU A 270 -0.66 0.08 17.02
N VAL A 271 -1.12 -0.12 15.77
CA VAL A 271 -1.05 -1.43 15.10
C VAL A 271 0.39 -1.92 15.02
N PHE A 272 1.34 -1.06 14.62
CA PHE A 272 2.75 -1.41 14.55
C PHE A 272 3.33 -1.83 15.89
N HIS A 273 3.05 -1.08 16.96
CA HIS A 273 3.46 -1.46 18.31
C HIS A 273 2.80 -2.74 18.80
N ARG A 274 1.58 -3.05 18.35
CA ARG A 274 0.94 -4.32 18.61
C ARG A 274 1.75 -5.47 18.02
N TRP A 275 1.92 -5.51 16.70
CA TRP A 275 2.44 -6.70 16.02
C TRP A 275 3.98 -6.77 16.02
N ARG A 276 4.64 -5.61 16.20
CA ARG A 276 6.09 -5.45 16.31
C ARG A 276 6.45 -4.54 17.49
N PRO A 277 6.26 -5.02 18.73
CA PRO A 277 6.57 -4.21 19.90
C PRO A 277 8.06 -3.95 20.02
N GLN A 278 8.38 -2.79 20.60
CA GLN A 278 9.74 -2.50 21.04
C GLN A 278 10.17 -3.54 22.10
N ASN A 279 11.46 -3.84 22.15
CA ASN A 279 12.02 -4.81 23.09
C ASN A 279 11.42 -6.22 22.97
N PHE A 280 11.14 -6.68 21.75
CA PHE A 280 10.62 -8.03 21.47
C PHE A 280 11.34 -9.15 22.24
N THR A 281 12.66 -9.07 22.39
CA THR A 281 13.47 -10.07 23.12
C THR A 281 13.10 -10.19 24.60
N TYR A 282 12.66 -9.11 25.22
CA TYR A 282 12.23 -9.03 26.62
C TYR A 282 10.76 -9.40 26.81
N LEU A 283 9.93 -9.22 25.79
CA LEU A 283 8.50 -9.57 25.87
C LEU A 283 8.26 -11.03 25.50
N PHE A 284 8.87 -11.50 24.41
CA PHE A 284 8.58 -12.82 23.82
C PHE A 284 9.82 -13.68 23.57
N GLY A 285 11.00 -13.06 23.48
CA GLY A 285 12.24 -13.76 23.17
C GLY A 285 12.95 -14.40 24.38
N PHE A 286 14.25 -14.62 24.22
CA PHE A 286 15.09 -15.33 25.21
C PHE A 286 15.30 -14.55 26.53
N ARG A 287 14.93 -13.26 26.60
CA ARG A 287 14.97 -12.44 27.83
C ARG A 287 13.62 -12.26 28.50
N LYS A 288 12.59 -13.03 28.09
CA LYS A 288 11.23 -12.94 28.65
C LYS A 288 11.13 -13.19 30.15
N HIS A 289 12.13 -13.82 30.77
CA HIS A 289 12.16 -13.98 32.22
C HIS A 289 12.37 -12.65 32.97
N GLU A 290 12.90 -11.62 32.31
CA GLU A 290 13.13 -10.29 32.91
C GLU A 290 11.88 -9.39 32.88
N GLN A 291 11.14 -9.39 31.76
CA GLN A 291 10.01 -8.47 31.55
C GLN A 291 8.83 -9.10 30.78
N GLY A 292 8.79 -10.41 30.62
CA GLY A 292 7.75 -11.10 29.82
C GLY A 292 6.34 -10.97 30.40
N ASN A 293 6.21 -10.66 31.69
CA ASN A 293 4.92 -10.34 32.31
C ASN A 293 4.27 -9.11 31.68
N ASN A 294 5.04 -8.18 31.07
CA ASN A 294 4.51 -7.00 30.39
C ASN A 294 3.90 -7.34 29.01
N SER A 295 4.06 -8.58 28.51
CA SER A 295 3.42 -9.00 27.25
C SER A 295 1.89 -8.93 27.30
N VAL A 296 1.29 -8.88 28.50
CA VAL A 296 -0.16 -8.67 28.71
C VAL A 296 -0.65 -7.29 28.24
N GLU A 297 0.26 -6.34 28.01
CA GLU A 297 -0.05 -5.01 27.46
C GLU A 297 -0.25 -5.05 25.94
N ILE A 298 0.31 -6.05 25.25
CA ILE A 298 0.25 -6.15 23.79
C ILE A 298 -1.21 -6.28 23.28
N PRO A 299 -2.08 -7.11 23.88
CA PRO A 299 -3.53 -7.10 23.61
C PRO A 299 -4.24 -5.75 23.83
N GLN A 300 -3.73 -4.88 24.71
CA GLN A 300 -4.42 -3.64 25.11
C GLN A 300 -4.40 -2.55 24.03
N PHE A 301 -3.60 -2.71 22.97
CA PHE A 301 -3.67 -1.85 21.79
C PHE A 301 -4.96 -2.06 20.97
N ASP A 302 -5.59 -3.24 21.02
CA ASP A 302 -6.78 -3.56 20.21
C ASP A 302 -7.96 -2.59 20.45
N PRO A 303 -8.41 -2.36 21.71
CA PRO A 303 -9.50 -1.40 21.96
C PRO A 303 -9.13 0.05 21.59
N LEU A 304 -7.85 0.42 21.61
CA LEU A 304 -7.41 1.75 21.18
C LEU A 304 -7.50 1.90 19.66
N VAL A 305 -7.10 0.87 18.92
CA VAL A 305 -7.23 0.80 17.46
C VAL A 305 -8.71 0.86 17.06
N GLU A 306 -9.58 0.07 17.71
CA GLU A 306 -11.02 0.08 17.45
C GLU A 306 -11.64 1.46 17.68
N LYS A 307 -11.25 2.15 18.75
CA LYS A 307 -11.71 3.52 19.04
C LYS A 307 -11.34 4.50 17.93
N LEU A 308 -10.11 4.43 17.41
CA LEU A 308 -9.66 5.28 16.31
C LEU A 308 -10.39 4.96 15.00
N GLU A 309 -10.65 3.68 14.69
CA GLU A 309 -11.46 3.29 13.53
C GLU A 309 -12.88 3.88 13.59
N LEU A 310 -13.51 3.87 14.77
CA LEU A 310 -14.83 4.50 14.97
C LEU A 310 -14.80 6.01 14.76
N GLN A 311 -13.74 6.70 15.19
CA GLN A 311 -13.56 8.13 14.96
C GLN A 311 -13.37 8.45 13.47
N ILE A 312 -12.56 7.67 12.75
CA ILE A 312 -12.37 7.79 11.31
C ILE A 312 -13.71 7.60 10.57
N ALA A 313 -14.46 6.55 10.93
CA ALA A 313 -15.77 6.27 10.34
C ALA A 313 -16.80 7.38 10.59
N ALA A 314 -16.72 8.07 11.73
CA ALA A 314 -17.59 9.20 12.05
C ALA A 314 -17.26 10.45 11.21
N LEU A 315 -15.98 10.74 10.97
CA LEU A 315 -15.54 11.89 10.15
C LEU A 315 -15.75 11.70 8.64
N LYS A 316 -15.93 10.46 8.19
CA LYS A 316 -16.22 10.13 6.79
C LYS A 316 -17.65 10.51 6.36
N LYS A 317 -18.59 10.60 7.32
CA LYS A 317 -20.01 10.89 7.08
C LYS A 317 -20.24 12.36 6.76
#